data_AF-A0A8T3DW19-F1
#
_entry.id   AF-A0A8T3DW19-F1
#
_cell.length_a   1.000
_cell.length_b   1.000
_cell.length_c   1.000
_cell.angle_alpha   90.00
_cell.angle_beta   90.00
_cell.angle_gamma   90.00
#
_symmetry.space_group_name_H-M   'P 1'
#
loop_
_entity.id
_entity.type
_entity.pdbx_description
1 polymer ?
#
loop_
_entity_poly.entity_id
_entity_poly.type
_entity_poly.pdbx_seq_one_letter_code
_entity_poly.pdbx_strand_id
1 'polypeptide(L)'
;MYTMTVDYWSFGTLVFECITGFRPFLPTWQPVQWHAQLKQKAEDDIVVSEDLSGTVLFSKHLPKPNNLNKLLAEKLERWLQMMLRWSAQDRGKDPEYGPNGCFKALDNILGLKLVQVLNMVSDEIFTYPVQDGEAVSVLQERIEIDTNIPPANQELLLEAGLALEPKSEATQCAVDYSTIDGRRTDLPLVFLFDRSCSSYEPKFTPRILPDNIRFIQMDPKRVLLYSPLRRTWGQAWHTIRTLKEDWQRLQQGQRAALMSLLRHNSNLYKQKNEMASMHHCLRAKLDFFNTSLHIDMDKYQEQRTTGIASEKMLSVWREMEQTANSCYQVSAVTDLDEEMMDLR
;
A
#
# COMPACT_ATOMS: atom_id res chain seq x y z
N MET A 1 -24.92 28.52 33.83
CA MET A 1 -25.89 27.56 33.25
C MET A 1 -25.11 26.48 32.53
N TYR A 2 -25.27 25.23 32.96
CA TYR A 2 -24.77 24.05 32.25
C TYR A 2 -25.58 23.89 30.96
N THR A 3 -24.94 23.58 29.84
CA THR A 3 -25.63 23.26 28.57
C THR A 3 -25.16 21.88 28.09
N MET A 4 -25.77 21.38 27.02
CA MET A 4 -25.40 20.10 26.39
C MET A 4 -23.93 20.05 25.95
N THR A 5 -23.23 21.20 25.86
CA THR A 5 -21.80 21.26 25.51
C THR A 5 -20.89 20.68 26.59
N VAL A 6 -21.39 20.40 27.79
CA VAL A 6 -20.60 19.65 28.78
C VAL A 6 -20.43 18.19 28.37
N ASP A 7 -21.44 17.60 27.73
CA ASP A 7 -21.33 16.24 27.19
C ASP A 7 -20.30 16.19 26.06
N TYR A 8 -20.14 17.27 25.30
CA TYR A 8 -19.11 17.37 24.26
C TYR A 8 -17.70 17.35 24.84
N TRP A 9 -17.48 18.05 25.95
CA TRP A 9 -16.18 18.00 26.64
C TRP A 9 -15.90 16.60 27.15
N SER A 10 -16.85 15.99 27.85
CA SER A 10 -16.73 14.62 28.36
C SER A 10 -16.40 13.65 27.22
N PHE A 11 -17.12 13.74 26.11
CA PHE A 11 -16.89 12.89 24.94
C PHE A 11 -15.52 13.16 24.29
N GLY A 12 -15.13 14.42 24.12
CA GLY A 12 -13.81 14.78 23.61
C GLY A 12 -12.67 14.24 24.48
N THR A 13 -12.80 14.35 25.81
CA THR A 13 -11.77 13.84 26.73
C THR A 13 -11.67 12.32 26.68
N LEU A 14 -12.81 11.63 26.52
CA LEU A 14 -12.87 10.18 26.36
C LEU A 14 -12.22 9.75 25.05
N VAL A 15 -12.57 10.37 23.92
CA VAL A 15 -11.99 10.04 22.61
C VAL A 15 -10.48 10.28 22.62
N PHE A 16 -10.01 11.38 23.20
CA PHE A 16 -8.58 11.63 23.37
C PHE A 16 -7.88 10.52 24.17
N GLU A 17 -8.50 10.09 25.28
CA GLU A 17 -7.97 9.01 26.13
C GLU A 17 -7.95 7.66 25.38
N CYS A 18 -8.95 7.36 24.56
CA CYS A 18 -8.95 6.16 23.72
C CYS A 18 -7.81 6.18 22.67
N ILE A 19 -7.47 7.34 22.12
CA ILE A 19 -6.40 7.48 21.11
C ILE A 19 -5.02 7.39 21.74
N THR A 20 -4.82 8.02 22.90
CA THR A 20 -3.49 8.28 23.49
C THR A 20 -3.18 7.43 24.72
N GLY A 21 -4.19 6.84 25.35
CA GLY A 21 -4.09 6.06 26.58
C GLY A 21 -4.04 6.88 27.87
N PHE A 22 -4.25 8.20 27.81
CA PHE A 22 -4.32 9.08 29.00
C PHE A 22 -5.22 10.30 28.74
N ARG A 23 -5.66 10.97 29.80
CA ARG A 23 -6.55 12.14 29.67
C ARG A 23 -5.80 13.39 29.17
N PRO A 24 -6.46 14.27 28.40
CA PRO A 24 -5.81 15.40 27.74
C PRO A 24 -5.21 16.44 28.68
N PHE A 25 -5.77 16.66 29.88
CA PHE A 25 -5.41 17.80 30.71
C PHE A 25 -4.99 17.37 32.11
N LEU A 26 -3.68 17.37 32.38
CA LEU A 26 -3.05 17.21 33.70
C LEU A 26 -3.80 16.26 34.66
N PRO A 27 -3.94 14.95 34.32
CA PRO A 27 -4.85 14.02 35.01
C PRO A 27 -4.56 13.80 36.49
N THR A 28 -3.33 14.06 36.94
CA THR A 28 -2.87 13.83 38.31
C THR A 28 -2.94 15.07 39.19
N TRP A 29 -3.28 16.23 38.63
CA TRP A 29 -3.28 17.50 39.35
C TRP A 29 -4.57 17.71 40.16
N GLN A 30 -4.46 18.41 41.29
CA GLN A 30 -5.63 18.74 42.12
C GLN A 30 -6.51 19.79 41.44
N PRO A 31 -7.85 19.79 41.66
CA PRO A 31 -8.78 20.64 40.91
C PRO A 31 -8.45 22.13 40.87
N VAL A 32 -7.95 22.71 41.96
CA VAL A 32 -7.61 24.15 42.03
C VAL A 32 -6.40 24.48 41.15
N GLN A 33 -5.34 23.69 41.26
CA GLN A 33 -4.13 23.84 40.45
C GLN A 33 -4.41 23.56 38.98
N TRP A 34 -5.17 22.49 38.72
CA TRP A 34 -5.62 22.10 37.40
C TRP A 34 -6.41 23.22 36.71
N HIS A 35 -7.38 23.81 37.41
CA HIS A 35 -8.21 24.88 36.85
C HIS A 35 -7.39 26.14 36.56
N ALA A 36 -6.49 26.52 37.47
CA ALA A 36 -5.62 27.68 37.30
C ALA A 36 -4.67 27.53 36.10
N GLN A 37 -4.16 26.32 35.86
CA GLN A 37 -3.28 26.03 34.74
C GLN A 37 -4.05 25.92 33.43
N LEU A 38 -5.16 25.18 33.41
CA LEU A 38 -5.92 24.91 32.19
C LEU A 38 -6.61 26.16 31.64
N LYS A 39 -6.93 27.15 32.48
CA LYS A 39 -7.45 28.44 32.04
C LYS A 39 -6.49 29.19 31.11
N GLN A 40 -5.20 28.85 31.11
CA GLN A 40 -4.18 29.46 30.25
C GLN A 40 -4.10 28.81 28.86
N LYS A 41 -4.80 27.70 28.62
CA LYS A 41 -4.74 26.98 27.34
C LYS A 41 -5.35 27.83 26.21
N ALA A 42 -4.78 27.75 25.01
CA ALA A 42 -5.33 28.36 23.80
C ALA A 42 -6.56 27.58 23.31
N GLU A 43 -7.45 28.20 22.53
CA GLU A 43 -8.69 27.54 22.09
C GLU A 43 -8.43 26.22 21.33
N ASP A 44 -7.32 26.12 20.60
CA ASP A 44 -6.88 24.96 19.82
C ASP A 44 -6.01 23.96 20.60
N ASP A 45 -5.62 24.22 21.86
CA ASP A 45 -4.86 23.22 22.62
C ASP A 45 -5.75 22.03 22.99
N ILE A 46 -5.35 20.83 22.59
CA ILE A 46 -6.08 19.59 22.90
C ILE A 46 -5.42 18.76 24.01
N VAL A 47 -4.20 19.12 24.40
CA VAL A 47 -3.47 18.46 25.47
C VAL A 47 -2.66 19.47 26.28
N VAL A 48 -2.68 19.30 27.59
CA VAL A 48 -1.80 19.96 28.55
C VAL A 48 -1.18 18.88 29.43
N SER A 49 0.13 18.68 29.30
CA SER A 49 0.84 17.60 29.99
C SER A 49 2.13 18.09 30.63
N GLU A 50 2.53 17.41 31.70
CA GLU A 50 3.82 17.62 32.36
C GLU A 50 4.85 16.65 31.78
N ASP A 51 6.02 17.16 31.40
CA ASP A 51 7.14 16.36 30.90
C ASP A 51 7.96 15.72 32.05
N LEU A 52 9.01 14.97 31.72
CA LEU A 52 9.89 14.35 32.72
C LEU A 52 10.78 15.35 33.48
N SER A 53 10.81 16.62 33.06
CA SER A 53 11.50 17.72 33.75
C SER A 53 10.58 18.45 34.74
N GLY A 54 9.27 18.19 34.72
CA GLY A 54 8.26 18.91 35.51
C GLY A 54 7.71 20.15 34.80
N THR A 55 8.04 20.35 33.53
CA THR A 55 7.58 21.49 32.73
C THR A 55 6.20 21.20 32.15
N VAL A 56 5.27 22.14 32.29
CA VAL A 56 3.94 22.06 31.69
C VAL A 56 4.00 22.47 30.22
N LEU A 57 3.54 21.59 29.35
CA LEU A 57 3.50 21.76 27.90
C LEU A 57 2.05 21.83 27.41
N PHE A 58 1.79 22.82 26.56
CA PHE A 58 0.53 23.01 25.85
C PHE A 58 0.74 22.59 24.40
N SER A 59 -0.20 21.85 23.83
CA SER A 59 -0.12 21.46 22.42
C SER A 59 -1.51 21.33 21.80
N LYS A 60 -1.60 21.84 20.58
CA LYS A 60 -2.73 21.63 19.66
C LYS A 60 -2.66 20.32 18.88
N HIS A 61 -1.55 19.60 19.01
CA HIS A 61 -1.28 18.38 18.25
C HIS A 61 -1.51 17.11 19.07
N LEU A 62 -2.00 16.06 18.40
CA LEU A 62 -2.20 14.75 19.01
C LEU A 62 -0.85 14.17 19.45
N PRO A 63 -0.71 13.76 20.74
CA PRO A 63 0.50 13.14 21.22
C PRO A 63 0.88 11.88 20.47
N LYS A 64 2.19 11.68 20.30
CA LYS A 64 2.77 10.40 19.91
C LYS A 64 3.25 9.63 21.14
N PRO A 65 3.22 8.28 21.12
CA PRO A 65 2.71 7.43 20.05
C PRO A 65 1.18 7.30 20.09
N ASN A 66 0.57 7.12 18.91
CA ASN A 66 -0.82 6.69 18.75
C ASN A 66 -0.92 5.73 17.52
N ASN A 67 -2.05 5.03 17.38
CA ASN A 67 -2.22 3.99 16.35
C ASN A 67 -3.06 4.46 15.15
N LEU A 68 -3.29 5.77 15.01
CA LEU A 68 -4.04 6.32 13.88
C LEU A 68 -3.13 6.51 12.67
N ASN A 69 -3.69 6.37 11.47
CA ASN A 69 -3.01 6.83 10.26
C ASN A 69 -2.92 8.36 10.23
N LYS A 70 -2.00 8.90 9.43
CA LYS A 70 -1.70 10.34 9.38
C LYS A 70 -2.94 11.20 9.10
N LEU A 71 -3.79 10.77 8.17
CA LEU A 71 -4.99 11.50 7.76
C LEU A 71 -6.05 11.53 8.88
N LEU A 72 -6.32 10.37 9.49
CA LEU A 72 -7.26 10.28 10.61
C LEU A 72 -6.76 11.06 11.83
N ALA A 73 -5.46 11.01 12.13
CA ALA A 73 -4.87 11.80 13.20
C ALA A 73 -5.10 13.29 12.97
N GLU A 74 -4.84 13.81 11.77
CA GLU A 74 -5.05 15.22 11.44
C GLU A 74 -6.53 15.63 11.54
N LYS A 75 -7.44 14.80 11.03
CA LYS A 75 -8.88 15.09 11.08
C LYS A 75 -9.45 15.02 12.50
N LEU A 76 -9.06 14.01 13.28
CA LEU A 76 -9.49 13.86 14.67
C LEU A 76 -8.85 14.91 15.57
N GLU A 77 -7.63 15.35 15.29
CA GLU A 77 -7.01 16.49 15.97
C GLU A 77 -7.85 17.75 15.84
N ARG A 78 -8.23 18.12 14.61
CA ARG A 78 -9.13 19.27 14.36
C ARG A 78 -10.50 19.10 15.02
N TRP A 79 -11.03 17.87 14.99
CA TRP A 79 -12.29 17.58 15.67
C TRP A 79 -12.18 17.74 17.20
N LEU A 80 -11.11 17.23 17.81
CA LEU A 80 -10.83 17.37 19.24
C LEU A 80 -10.64 18.83 19.64
N GLN A 81 -10.06 19.67 18.77
CA GLN A 81 -9.95 21.12 19.02
C GLN A 81 -11.33 21.78 19.18
N MET A 82 -12.38 21.27 18.53
CA MET A 82 -13.75 21.77 18.72
C MET A 82 -14.41 21.22 19.99
N MET A 83 -14.14 19.96 20.33
CA MET A 83 -14.73 19.28 21.48
C MET A 83 -14.11 19.71 22.81
N LEU A 84 -12.80 20.01 22.79
CA LEU A 84 -11.99 20.36 23.96
C LEU A 84 -11.78 21.88 24.10
N ARG A 85 -12.67 22.70 23.53
CA ARG A 85 -12.67 24.15 23.77
C ARG A 85 -13.04 24.48 25.20
N TRP A 86 -12.34 25.45 25.76
CA TRP A 86 -12.64 25.93 27.11
C TRP A 86 -13.97 26.69 27.14
N SER A 87 -14.20 27.58 26.17
CA SER A 87 -15.46 28.31 26.01
C SER A 87 -16.65 27.36 25.84
N ALA A 88 -17.60 27.40 26.77
CA ALA A 88 -18.80 26.56 26.70
C ALA A 88 -19.75 26.95 25.55
N GLN A 89 -19.65 28.18 25.03
CA GLN A 89 -20.47 28.69 23.93
C GLN A 89 -19.92 28.28 22.56
N ASP A 90 -18.60 28.23 22.41
CA ASP A 90 -17.94 27.90 21.14
C ASP A 90 -17.66 26.40 20.98
N ARG A 91 -17.77 25.63 22.07
CA ARG A 91 -17.52 24.20 22.05
C ARG A 91 -18.53 23.46 21.18
N GLY A 92 -18.00 22.57 20.33
CA GLY A 92 -18.80 21.78 19.39
C GLY A 92 -19.32 22.57 18.17
N LYS A 93 -18.94 23.84 18.04
CA LYS A 93 -19.25 24.65 16.86
C LYS A 93 -18.27 24.32 15.74
N ASP A 94 -18.81 23.80 14.65
CA ASP A 94 -18.05 23.48 13.46
C ASP A 94 -18.01 24.69 12.50
N PRO A 95 -16.88 24.97 11.83
CA PRO A 95 -16.79 26.09 10.87
C PRO A 95 -17.77 25.98 9.69
N GLU A 96 -18.10 24.76 9.25
CA GLU A 96 -18.96 24.48 8.10
C GLU A 96 -20.41 24.27 8.55
N TYR A 97 -20.64 23.48 9.59
CA TYR A 97 -21.97 23.08 10.06
C TYR A 97 -22.56 23.97 11.16
N GLY A 98 -21.78 24.91 11.69
CA GLY A 98 -22.23 25.84 12.71
C GLY A 98 -22.40 25.22 14.11
N PRO A 99 -23.28 25.76 14.96
CA PRO A 99 -23.46 25.28 16.33
C PRO A 99 -23.97 23.83 16.35
N ASN A 100 -23.41 23.00 17.24
CA ASN A 100 -23.67 21.54 17.33
C ASN A 100 -23.25 20.74 16.08
N GLY A 101 -22.45 21.34 15.20
CA GLY A 101 -21.95 20.71 13.98
C GLY A 101 -20.90 19.62 14.21
N CYS A 102 -20.39 19.47 15.43
CA CYS A 102 -19.34 18.50 15.76
C CYS A 102 -19.69 17.04 15.44
N PHE A 103 -20.97 16.64 15.49
CA PHE A 103 -21.37 15.28 15.13
C PHE A 103 -21.34 15.04 13.63
N LYS A 104 -21.84 15.99 12.82
CA LYS A 104 -21.72 15.91 11.36
C LYS A 104 -20.27 15.91 10.91
N ALA A 105 -19.43 16.72 11.56
CA ALA A 105 -17.99 16.71 11.33
C ALA A 105 -17.37 15.33 11.64
N LEU A 106 -17.83 14.66 12.71
CA LEU A 106 -17.40 13.29 13.02
C LEU A 106 -17.93 12.27 12.01
N ASP A 107 -19.19 12.37 11.61
CA ASP A 107 -19.81 11.50 10.60
C ASP A 107 -19.04 11.56 9.28
N ASN A 108 -18.61 12.75 8.86
CA ASN A 108 -17.75 12.91 7.68
C ASN A 108 -16.40 12.21 7.82
N ILE A 109 -15.83 12.16 9.03
CA ILE A 109 -14.56 11.45 9.28
C ILE A 109 -14.79 9.94 9.25
N LEU A 110 -15.88 9.47 9.86
CA LEU A 110 -16.22 8.05 9.94
C LEU A 110 -16.67 7.47 8.59
N GLY A 111 -17.28 8.29 7.73
CA GLY A 111 -17.69 7.91 6.37
C GLY A 111 -16.55 7.88 5.36
N LEU A 112 -15.30 8.14 5.76
CA LEU A 112 -14.16 8.06 4.84
C LEU A 112 -13.81 6.62 4.49
N LYS A 113 -13.66 6.37 3.19
CA LYS A 113 -13.05 5.15 2.64
C LYS A 113 -11.57 5.42 2.40
N LEU A 114 -10.69 4.69 3.08
CA LEU A 114 -9.25 4.96 3.06
C LEU A 114 -8.47 3.81 2.45
N VAL A 115 -7.70 4.07 1.39
CA VAL A 115 -6.71 3.12 0.86
C VAL A 115 -5.37 3.38 1.52
N GLN A 116 -4.75 2.34 2.07
CA GLN A 116 -3.41 2.40 2.63
C GLN A 116 -2.42 1.76 1.65
N VAL A 117 -1.38 2.50 1.29
CA VAL A 117 -0.36 2.07 0.33
C VAL A 117 1.00 2.09 1.03
N LEU A 118 1.59 0.91 1.23
CA LEU A 118 2.97 0.76 1.70
C LEU A 118 3.92 0.86 0.51
N ASN A 119 4.76 1.89 0.48
CA ASN A 119 5.81 2.02 -0.51
C ASN A 119 7.00 1.14 -0.14
N MET A 120 7.25 0.10 -0.93
CA MET A 120 8.32 -0.86 -0.68
C MET A 120 9.73 -0.28 -0.94
N VAL A 121 9.83 0.88 -1.60
CA VAL A 121 11.09 1.61 -1.81
C VAL A 121 11.48 2.45 -0.59
N SER A 122 10.50 3.08 0.08
CA SER A 122 10.75 4.01 1.18
C SER A 122 10.39 3.47 2.57
N ASP A 123 9.67 2.35 2.67
CA ASP A 123 9.07 1.82 3.92
C ASP A 123 8.07 2.80 4.57
N GLU A 124 7.43 3.65 3.75
CA GLU A 124 6.42 4.60 4.23
C GLU A 124 5.01 4.18 3.81
N ILE A 125 4.06 4.35 4.72
CA ILE A 125 2.63 4.11 4.47
C ILE A 125 1.96 5.44 4.13
N PHE A 126 1.44 5.53 2.92
CA PHE A 126 0.60 6.62 2.45
C PHE A 126 -0.87 6.25 2.61
N THR A 127 -1.71 7.22 2.99
CA THR A 127 -3.15 7.00 3.19
C THR A 127 -3.94 7.96 2.34
N TYR A 128 -4.76 7.42 1.43
CA TYR A 128 -5.53 8.18 0.47
C TYR A 128 -7.03 8.00 0.74
N PRO A 129 -7.79 9.09 0.97
CA PRO A 129 -9.24 9.02 0.92
C PRO A 129 -9.67 8.80 -0.53
N VAL A 130 -10.57 7.85 -0.76
CA VAL A 130 -11.12 7.53 -2.08
C VAL A 130 -12.64 7.67 -2.08
N GLN A 131 -13.18 8.03 -3.24
CA GLN A 131 -14.63 8.13 -3.47
C GLN A 131 -15.19 6.91 -4.19
N ASP A 132 -16.51 6.74 -4.12
CA ASP A 132 -17.20 5.69 -4.87
C ASP A 132 -17.11 5.96 -6.38
N GLY A 133 -16.71 4.94 -7.14
CA GLY A 133 -16.45 5.04 -8.57
C GLY A 133 -15.09 5.66 -8.95
N GLU A 134 -14.24 6.01 -7.99
CA GLU A 134 -12.86 6.46 -8.27
C GLU A 134 -12.04 5.30 -8.85
N ALA A 135 -11.46 5.51 -10.04
CA ALA A 135 -10.61 4.52 -10.70
C ALA A 135 -9.21 4.46 -10.07
N VAL A 136 -8.58 3.28 -10.10
CA VAL A 136 -7.20 3.09 -9.64
C VAL A 136 -6.22 4.02 -10.37
N SER A 137 -6.45 4.37 -11.63
CA SER A 137 -5.60 5.33 -12.36
C SER A 137 -5.51 6.70 -11.68
N VAL A 138 -6.61 7.20 -11.11
CA VAL A 138 -6.63 8.47 -10.37
C VAL A 138 -5.84 8.36 -9.06
N LEU A 139 -5.95 7.20 -8.39
CA LEU A 139 -5.13 6.90 -7.22
C LEU A 139 -3.63 6.86 -7.58
N GLN A 140 -3.27 6.28 -8.73
CA GLN A 140 -1.87 6.22 -9.20
C GLN A 140 -1.28 7.62 -9.43
N GLU A 141 -2.04 8.56 -10.00
CA GLU A 141 -1.62 9.96 -10.15
C GLU A 141 -1.33 10.62 -8.80
N ARG A 142 -2.16 10.34 -7.78
CA ARG A 142 -1.94 10.86 -6.43
C ARG A 142 -0.73 10.23 -5.74
N ILE A 143 -0.51 8.94 -5.97
CA ILE A 143 0.68 8.23 -5.49
C ILE A 143 1.95 8.79 -6.13
N GLU A 144 1.90 9.18 -7.41
CA GLU A 144 3.05 9.80 -8.09
C GLU A 144 3.47 11.10 -7.41
N ILE A 145 2.53 11.94 -6.96
CA ILE A 145 2.83 13.20 -6.27
C ILE A 145 3.62 12.96 -4.98
N ASP A 146 3.25 11.93 -4.21
CA ASP A 146 3.86 11.65 -2.90
C ASP A 146 5.14 10.80 -3.02
N THR A 147 5.25 9.95 -4.03
CA THR A 147 6.35 8.97 -4.15
C THR A 147 7.35 9.28 -5.27
N ASN A 148 6.99 10.16 -6.22
CA ASN A 148 7.71 10.42 -7.47
C ASN A 148 7.87 9.19 -8.40
N ILE A 149 7.07 8.14 -8.20
CA ILE A 149 7.04 6.97 -9.08
C ILE A 149 5.94 7.20 -10.13
N PRO A 150 6.26 7.23 -11.44
CA PRO A 150 5.25 7.50 -12.46
C PRO A 150 4.26 6.32 -12.60
N PRO A 151 2.98 6.54 -12.94
CA PRO A 151 1.95 5.49 -13.00
C PRO A 151 2.32 4.26 -13.83
N ALA A 152 3.11 4.44 -14.90
CA ALA A 152 3.60 3.35 -15.74
C ALA A 152 4.55 2.38 -15.00
N ASN A 153 5.28 2.88 -14.00
CA ASN A 153 6.23 2.12 -13.19
C ASN A 153 5.64 1.66 -11.86
N GLN A 154 4.43 2.14 -11.49
CA GLN A 154 3.76 1.73 -10.25
C GLN A 154 3.15 0.34 -10.41
N GLU A 155 3.70 -0.64 -9.69
CA GLU A 155 3.10 -1.96 -9.53
C GLU A 155 2.45 -2.06 -8.15
N LEU A 156 1.12 -1.94 -8.14
CA LEU A 156 0.31 -2.02 -6.93
C LEU A 156 -0.18 -3.46 -6.74
N LEU A 157 0.30 -4.13 -5.69
CA LEU A 157 -0.08 -5.50 -5.36
C LEU A 157 -0.95 -5.56 -4.11
N LEU A 158 -1.99 -6.39 -4.15
CA LEU A 158 -2.73 -6.82 -2.97
C LEU A 158 -1.97 -7.93 -2.23
N GLU A 159 -2.36 -8.22 -0.98
CA GLU A 159 -1.75 -9.27 -0.15
C GLU A 159 -1.65 -10.64 -0.84
N ALA A 160 -2.61 -10.97 -1.72
CA ALA A 160 -2.63 -12.21 -2.49
C ALA A 160 -1.69 -12.20 -3.73
N GLY A 161 -0.89 -11.14 -3.94
CA GLY A 161 -0.04 -10.95 -5.12
C GLY A 161 -0.81 -10.64 -6.40
N LEU A 162 -2.04 -10.11 -6.28
CA LEU A 162 -2.85 -9.64 -7.39
C LEU A 162 -2.50 -8.18 -7.69
N ALA A 163 -2.17 -7.88 -8.95
CA ALA A 163 -1.98 -6.51 -9.41
C ALA A 163 -3.33 -5.79 -9.51
N LEU A 164 -3.37 -4.53 -9.06
CA LEU A 164 -4.53 -3.66 -9.25
C LEU A 164 -4.57 -3.15 -10.69
N GLU A 165 -5.68 -3.41 -11.37
CA GLU A 165 -5.90 -2.95 -12.74
C GLU A 165 -6.27 -1.45 -12.76
N PRO A 166 -5.68 -0.63 -13.64
CA PRO A 166 -5.95 0.82 -13.66
C PRO A 166 -7.42 1.21 -13.82
N LYS A 167 -8.21 0.35 -14.50
CA LYS A 167 -9.64 0.56 -14.77
C LYS A 167 -10.56 0.07 -13.64
N SER A 168 -10.02 -0.64 -12.66
CA SER A 168 -10.80 -1.13 -11.53
C SER A 168 -11.06 -0.01 -10.52
N GLU A 169 -12.04 -0.20 -9.64
CA GLU A 169 -12.39 0.79 -8.62
C GLU A 169 -11.39 0.75 -7.46
N ALA A 170 -10.93 1.92 -6.99
CA ALA A 170 -10.03 2.04 -5.85
C ALA A 170 -10.69 1.65 -4.52
N THR A 171 -12.03 1.66 -4.46
CA THR A 171 -12.81 1.26 -3.28
C THR A 171 -12.63 -0.21 -2.91
N GLN A 172 -12.24 -1.08 -3.87
CA GLN A 172 -12.03 -2.51 -3.62
C GLN A 172 -10.92 -2.80 -2.59
N CYS A 173 -9.96 -1.87 -2.45
CA CYS A 173 -8.86 -1.95 -1.49
C CYS A 173 -8.98 -0.91 -0.36
N ALA A 174 -10.11 -0.21 -0.28
CA ALA A 174 -10.35 0.78 0.75
C ALA A 174 -10.89 0.15 2.04
N VAL A 175 -10.45 0.72 3.15
CA VAL A 175 -10.97 0.45 4.49
C VAL A 175 -12.19 1.35 4.72
N ASP A 176 -13.35 0.75 4.92
CA ASP A 176 -14.56 1.47 5.37
C ASP A 176 -14.76 1.24 6.87
N TYR A 177 -14.37 2.24 7.66
CA TYR A 177 -14.43 2.19 9.13
C TYR A 177 -15.85 2.14 9.70
N SER A 178 -16.88 2.48 8.92
CA SER A 178 -18.28 2.34 9.35
C SER A 178 -18.73 0.88 9.44
N THR A 179 -18.03 -0.03 8.75
CA THR A 179 -18.40 -1.45 8.64
C THR A 179 -17.52 -2.38 9.49
N ILE A 180 -16.49 -1.86 10.15
CA ILE A 180 -15.50 -2.66 10.88
C ILE A 180 -16.00 -2.95 12.29
N ASP A 181 -16.43 -4.20 12.55
CA ASP A 181 -16.89 -4.68 13.86
C ASP A 181 -15.74 -4.97 14.86
N GLY A 182 -14.56 -4.35 14.70
CA GLY A 182 -13.39 -4.52 15.59
C GLY A 182 -12.77 -5.93 15.66
N ARG A 183 -13.38 -6.94 15.03
CA ARG A 183 -12.92 -8.34 14.99
C ARG A 183 -11.85 -8.61 13.93
N ARG A 184 -11.78 -7.76 12.90
CA ARG A 184 -10.70 -7.83 11.90
C ARG A 184 -9.47 -7.12 12.45
N THR A 185 -8.42 -7.87 12.75
CA THR A 185 -7.09 -7.32 13.08
C THR A 185 -6.36 -6.81 11.85
N ASP A 186 -6.69 -7.33 10.67
CA ASP A 186 -5.91 -7.12 9.45
C ASP A 186 -6.72 -6.20 8.52
N LEU A 187 -6.27 -4.94 8.42
CA LEU A 187 -6.82 -3.97 7.49
C LEU A 187 -6.17 -4.15 6.12
N PRO A 188 -6.93 -4.08 5.01
CA PRO A 188 -6.36 -4.21 3.67
C PRO A 188 -5.24 -3.20 3.45
N LEU A 189 -4.08 -3.72 3.02
CA LEU A 189 -2.89 -2.95 2.69
C LEU A 189 -2.50 -3.23 1.24
N VAL A 190 -2.23 -2.18 0.49
CA VAL A 190 -1.71 -2.25 -0.89
C VAL A 190 -0.20 -2.05 -0.84
N PHE A 191 0.55 -2.87 -1.57
CA PHE A 191 2.01 -2.77 -1.66
C PHE A 191 2.39 -2.12 -2.99
N LEU A 192 3.12 -1.02 -2.93
CA LEU A 192 3.65 -0.32 -4.09
C LEU A 192 5.09 -0.75 -4.36
N PHE A 193 5.32 -1.27 -5.56
CA PHE A 193 6.62 -1.56 -6.11
C PHE A 193 6.92 -0.63 -7.29
N ASP A 194 8.19 -0.25 -7.44
CA ASP A 194 8.69 0.47 -8.59
C ASP A 194 9.32 -0.52 -9.59
N ARG A 195 8.75 -0.59 -10.80
CA ARG A 195 9.25 -1.44 -11.88
C ARG A 195 10.59 -0.97 -12.47
N SER A 196 10.97 0.29 -12.24
CA SER A 196 12.27 0.80 -12.67
C SER A 196 13.42 0.34 -11.76
N CYS A 197 13.12 -0.16 -10.56
CA CYS A 197 14.11 -0.64 -9.61
C CYS A 197 14.35 -2.15 -9.74
N SER A 198 15.57 -2.56 -10.07
CA SER A 198 16.00 -3.96 -10.08
C SER A 198 16.49 -4.46 -8.71
N SER A 199 16.84 -3.55 -7.80
CA SER A 199 17.29 -3.87 -6.44
C SER A 199 16.81 -2.82 -5.46
N TYR A 200 16.35 -3.27 -4.30
CA TYR A 200 15.86 -2.41 -3.22
C TYR A 200 16.93 -2.32 -2.14
N GLU A 201 17.49 -1.12 -1.97
CA GLU A 201 18.41 -0.85 -0.88
C GLU A 201 17.63 -0.66 0.42
N PRO A 202 18.04 -1.30 1.54
CA PRO A 202 17.34 -1.16 2.80
C PRO A 202 17.54 0.25 3.37
N LYS A 203 16.53 1.11 3.20
CA LYS A 203 16.49 2.43 3.84
C LYS A 203 15.98 2.29 5.26
N PHE A 204 16.88 2.02 6.20
CA PHE A 204 16.55 2.09 7.63
C PHE A 204 16.47 3.55 8.08
N THR A 205 15.32 4.20 7.86
CA THR A 205 15.07 5.49 8.51
C THR A 205 14.78 5.27 9.99
N PRO A 206 15.63 5.77 10.91
CA PRO A 206 15.41 5.57 12.33
C PRO A 206 14.12 6.25 12.75
N ARG A 207 13.20 5.49 13.35
CA ARG A 207 11.94 6.03 13.86
C ARG A 207 12.21 7.12 14.88
N ILE A 208 11.47 8.23 14.78
CA ILE A 208 11.52 9.28 15.79
C ILE A 208 10.95 8.73 17.10
N LEU A 209 11.82 8.60 18.09
CA LEU A 209 11.45 8.11 19.41
C LEU A 209 10.65 9.18 20.17
N PRO A 210 9.59 8.81 20.90
CA PRO A 210 8.90 9.68 21.85
C PRO A 210 9.86 10.38 22.82
N ASP A 211 9.54 11.62 23.20
CA ASP A 211 10.43 12.46 24.01
C ASP A 211 10.82 11.81 25.35
N ASN A 212 9.88 11.11 26.01
CA ASN A 212 10.17 10.39 27.24
C ASN A 212 11.22 9.27 27.05
N ILE A 213 11.17 8.57 25.92
CA ILE A 213 12.14 7.51 25.60
C ILE A 213 13.50 8.14 25.31
N ARG A 214 13.53 9.22 24.52
CA ARG A 214 14.77 9.97 24.24
C ARG A 214 15.40 10.48 25.53
N PHE A 215 14.59 10.99 26.44
CA PHE A 215 15.04 11.48 27.74
C PHE A 215 15.67 10.37 28.59
N ILE A 216 15.02 9.20 28.69
CA ILE A 216 15.59 8.05 29.43
C ILE A 216 16.82 7.49 28.71
N GLN A 217 16.90 7.52 27.38
CA GLN A 217 18.09 7.07 26.67
C GLN A 217 19.33 7.91 27.01
N MET A 218 19.16 9.20 27.28
CA MET A 218 20.26 10.07 27.72
C MET A 218 20.72 9.76 29.14
N ASP A 219 19.82 9.34 30.04
CA ASP A 219 20.16 8.92 31.41
C ASP A 219 19.30 7.72 31.88
N PRO A 220 19.71 6.48 31.52
CA PRO A 220 18.93 5.28 31.82
C PRO A 220 18.88 4.92 33.31
N LYS A 221 19.79 5.47 34.12
CA LYS A 221 19.89 5.19 35.56
C LYS A 221 19.05 6.15 36.40
N ARG A 222 18.44 7.17 35.78
CA ARG A 222 17.57 8.12 36.46
C ARG A 222 16.39 7.41 37.12
N VAL A 223 16.22 7.65 38.42
CA VAL A 223 15.06 7.17 39.16
C VAL A 223 13.86 8.06 38.83
N LEU A 224 12.80 7.45 38.30
CA LEU A 224 11.53 8.12 38.01
C LEU A 224 10.46 7.70 39.04
N LEU A 225 9.52 8.59 39.31
CA LEU A 225 8.30 8.25 40.04
C LEU A 225 7.46 7.24 39.24
N TYR A 226 6.62 6.45 39.94
CA TYR A 226 5.87 5.36 39.34
C TYR A 226 4.99 5.77 38.15
N SER A 227 4.30 6.92 38.22
CA SER A 227 3.41 7.36 37.14
C SER A 227 4.17 7.70 35.83
N PRO A 228 5.20 8.57 35.84
CA PRO A 228 6.07 8.77 34.69
C PRO A 228 6.77 7.49 34.19
N LEU A 229 7.18 6.61 35.11
CA LEU A 229 7.80 5.32 34.78
C LEU A 229 6.84 4.43 34.00
N ARG A 230 5.60 4.26 34.48
CA ARG A 230 4.55 3.46 33.82
C ARG A 230 4.27 3.98 32.41
N ARG A 231 4.16 5.30 32.24
CA ARG A 231 3.96 5.92 30.91
C ARG A 231 5.13 5.64 29.99
N THR A 232 6.36 5.84 30.45
CA THR A 232 7.55 5.69 29.60
C THR A 232 7.80 4.23 29.22
N TRP A 233 7.59 3.29 30.15
CA TRP A 233 7.66 1.86 29.86
C TRP A 233 6.58 1.42 28.86
N GLY A 234 5.36 1.94 29.00
CA GLY A 234 4.28 1.70 28.03
C GLY A 234 4.65 2.21 26.63
N GLN A 235 5.24 3.40 26.53
CA GLN A 235 5.73 3.96 25.26
C GLN A 235 6.89 3.13 24.68
N ALA A 236 7.82 2.64 25.52
CA ALA A 236 8.93 1.80 25.09
C ALA A 236 8.43 0.46 24.54
N TRP A 237 7.52 -0.20 25.26
CA TRP A 237 6.86 -1.42 24.79
C TRP A 237 6.10 -1.18 23.48
N HIS A 238 5.35 -0.07 23.38
CA HIS A 238 4.63 0.29 22.16
C HIS A 238 5.61 0.48 20.98
N THR A 239 6.73 1.15 21.20
CA THR A 239 7.77 1.34 20.17
C THR A 239 8.30 0.00 19.67
N ILE A 240 8.63 -0.93 20.57
CA ILE A 240 9.10 -2.29 20.21
C ILE A 240 8.01 -3.05 19.44
N ARG A 241 6.76 -2.99 19.92
CA ARG A 241 5.63 -3.63 19.26
C ARG A 241 5.45 -3.10 17.83
N THR A 242 5.50 -1.79 17.65
CA THR A 242 5.36 -1.17 16.33
C THR A 242 6.53 -1.53 15.41
N LEU A 243 7.77 -1.60 15.90
CA LEU A 243 8.90 -2.09 15.10
C LEU A 243 8.67 -3.53 14.59
N LYS A 244 8.11 -4.40 15.44
CA LYS A 244 7.72 -5.76 15.04
C LYS A 244 6.62 -5.73 13.98
N GLU A 245 5.57 -4.93 14.17
CA GLU A 245 4.46 -4.80 13.22
C GLU A 245 4.92 -4.24 11.86
N ASP A 246 5.78 -3.22 11.86
CA ASP A 246 6.36 -2.63 10.65
C ASP A 246 7.14 -3.69 9.86
N TRP A 247 7.99 -4.48 10.53
CA TRP A 247 8.71 -5.59 9.90
C TRP A 247 7.78 -6.67 9.34
N GLN A 248 6.68 -6.99 10.04
CA GLN A 248 5.68 -7.93 9.55
C GLN A 248 4.99 -7.43 8.28
N ARG A 249 4.70 -6.12 8.16
CA ARG A 249 4.13 -5.54 6.94
C ARG A 249 5.10 -5.59 5.76
N LEU A 250 6.39 -5.32 5.99
CA LEU A 250 7.42 -5.50 4.96
C LEU A 250 7.50 -6.95 4.48
N GLN A 251 7.45 -7.91 5.41
CA GLN A 251 7.42 -9.33 5.06
C GLN A 251 6.17 -9.70 4.26
N GLN A 252 5.00 -9.12 4.57
CA GLN A 252 3.78 -9.30 3.79
C GLN A 252 3.95 -8.74 2.37
N GLY A 253 4.58 -7.58 2.21
CA GLY A 253 4.89 -7.02 0.88
C GLY A 253 5.78 -7.95 0.07
N GLN A 254 6.86 -8.46 0.66
CA GLN A 254 7.72 -9.46 0.00
C GLN A 254 6.94 -10.71 -0.42
N ARG A 255 6.03 -11.21 0.44
CA ARG A 255 5.17 -12.35 0.12
C ARG A 255 4.22 -12.04 -1.04
N ALA A 256 3.64 -10.84 -1.09
CA ALA A 256 2.78 -10.42 -2.18
C ALA A 256 3.55 -10.39 -3.52
N ALA A 257 4.77 -9.85 -3.53
CA ALA A 257 5.65 -9.89 -4.69
C ALA A 257 6.00 -11.32 -5.12
N LEU A 258 6.33 -12.21 -4.17
CA LEU A 258 6.60 -13.62 -4.46
C LEU A 258 5.36 -14.32 -5.07
N MET A 259 4.16 -14.04 -4.55
CA MET A 259 2.92 -14.58 -5.10
C MET A 259 2.64 -14.06 -6.52
N SER A 260 2.91 -12.78 -6.78
CA SER A 260 2.85 -12.22 -8.14
C SER A 260 3.84 -12.94 -9.07
N LEU A 261 5.10 -13.10 -8.64
CA LEU A 261 6.13 -13.80 -9.41
C LEU A 261 5.73 -15.25 -9.73
N LEU A 262 5.25 -16.01 -8.74
CA LEU A 262 4.80 -17.40 -8.93
C LEU A 262 3.65 -17.51 -9.95
N ARG A 263 2.77 -16.50 -9.98
CA ARG A 263 1.69 -16.42 -10.96
C ARG A 263 2.22 -16.13 -12.36
N HIS A 264 3.12 -15.17 -12.50
CA HIS A 264 3.78 -14.88 -13.78
C HIS A 264 4.54 -16.09 -14.30
N ASN A 265 5.30 -16.76 -13.43
CA ASN A 265 6.01 -17.98 -13.77
C ASN A 265 5.05 -19.08 -14.25
N SER A 266 3.95 -19.30 -13.54
CA SER A 266 2.92 -20.28 -13.94
C SER A 266 2.31 -19.97 -15.31
N ASN A 267 2.11 -18.69 -15.64
CA ASN A 267 1.61 -18.27 -16.95
C ASN A 267 2.67 -18.45 -18.05
N LEU A 268 3.92 -18.12 -17.76
CA LEU A 268 5.05 -18.32 -18.67
C LEU A 268 5.24 -19.81 -19.00
N TYR A 269 5.15 -20.69 -18.00
CA TYR A 269 5.18 -22.15 -18.20
C TYR A 269 4.06 -22.65 -19.12
N LYS A 270 2.84 -22.09 -19.01
CA LYS A 270 1.74 -22.45 -19.93
C LYS A 270 2.07 -22.01 -21.36
N GLN A 271 2.54 -20.79 -21.54
CA GLN A 271 2.91 -20.25 -22.87
C GLN A 271 4.07 -21.03 -23.50
N LYS A 272 5.09 -21.45 -22.73
CA LYS A 272 6.15 -22.34 -23.22
C LYS A 272 5.58 -23.66 -23.74
N ASN A 273 4.71 -24.31 -22.97
CA ASN A 273 4.15 -25.59 -23.39
C ASN A 273 3.32 -25.45 -24.68
N GLU A 274 2.55 -24.36 -24.80
CA GLU A 274 1.82 -24.03 -26.03
C GLU A 274 2.77 -23.75 -27.21
N MET A 275 3.84 -22.98 -27.00
CA MET A 275 4.87 -22.71 -28.00
C MET A 275 5.54 -23.99 -28.48
N ALA A 276 5.96 -24.87 -27.56
CA ALA A 276 6.60 -26.14 -27.88
C ALA A 276 5.65 -27.05 -28.69
N SER A 277 4.37 -27.11 -28.29
CA SER A 277 3.34 -27.85 -29.02
C SER A 277 3.16 -27.32 -30.45
N MET A 278 3.06 -26.00 -30.60
CA MET A 278 2.90 -25.35 -31.91
C MET A 278 4.13 -25.55 -32.80
N HIS A 279 5.32 -25.50 -32.23
CA HIS A 279 6.58 -25.77 -32.93
C HIS A 279 6.64 -27.21 -33.44
N HIS A 280 6.26 -28.20 -32.63
CA HIS A 280 6.17 -29.59 -33.06
C HIS A 280 5.15 -29.77 -34.20
N CYS A 281 3.99 -29.12 -34.13
CA CYS A 281 2.99 -29.16 -35.19
C CYS A 281 3.52 -28.55 -36.49
N LEU A 282 4.21 -27.41 -36.41
CA LEU A 282 4.84 -26.77 -37.55
C LEU A 282 5.88 -27.69 -38.21
N ARG A 283 6.77 -28.29 -37.40
CA ARG A 283 7.78 -29.24 -37.90
C ARG A 283 7.13 -30.41 -38.64
N ALA A 284 6.10 -31.03 -38.07
CA ALA A 284 5.40 -32.14 -38.72
C ALA A 284 4.74 -31.74 -40.05
N LYS A 285 4.16 -30.52 -40.12
CA LYS A 285 3.56 -29.98 -41.36
C LYS A 285 4.61 -29.67 -42.41
N LEU A 286 5.77 -29.13 -42.02
CA LEU A 286 6.88 -28.87 -42.92
C LEU A 286 7.48 -30.18 -43.44
N ASP A 287 7.65 -31.20 -42.59
CA ASP A 287 8.13 -32.52 -43.01
C ASP A 287 7.16 -33.16 -44.03
N PHE A 288 5.85 -33.08 -43.76
CA PHE A 288 4.82 -33.54 -44.70
C PHE A 288 4.87 -32.76 -46.03
N PHE A 289 4.96 -31.43 -45.97
CA PHE A 289 5.04 -30.57 -47.15
C PHE A 289 6.28 -30.86 -47.99
N ASN A 290 7.46 -30.94 -47.35
CA ASN A 290 8.71 -31.23 -48.03
C ASN A 290 8.69 -32.61 -48.68
N THR A 291 8.13 -33.62 -48.00
CA THR A 291 7.96 -34.97 -48.56
C THR A 291 7.04 -34.94 -49.78
N SER A 292 5.90 -34.25 -49.70
CA SER A 292 4.97 -34.10 -50.83
C SER A 292 5.63 -33.39 -52.02
N LEU A 293 6.32 -32.28 -51.75
CA LEU A 293 6.97 -31.46 -52.77
C LEU A 293 8.10 -32.22 -53.48
N HIS A 294 8.88 -33.01 -52.75
CA HIS A 294 9.91 -33.87 -53.33
C HIS A 294 9.31 -34.94 -54.25
N ILE A 295 8.23 -35.59 -53.83
CA ILE A 295 7.52 -36.58 -54.68
C ILE A 295 7.01 -35.92 -55.96
N ASP A 296 6.39 -34.73 -55.85
CA ASP A 296 5.89 -33.99 -57.01
C ASP A 296 7.03 -33.59 -57.96
N MET A 297 8.16 -33.14 -57.41
CA MET A 297 9.36 -32.80 -58.19
C MET A 297 9.98 -34.02 -58.88
N ASP A 298 10.13 -35.15 -58.18
CA ASP A 298 10.70 -36.39 -58.72
C ASP A 298 9.82 -36.94 -59.86
N LYS A 299 8.50 -37.00 -59.64
CA LYS A 299 7.55 -37.44 -60.66
C LYS A 299 7.49 -36.49 -61.85
N TYR A 300 7.63 -35.19 -61.62
CA TYR A 300 7.77 -34.21 -62.69
C TYR A 300 9.05 -34.42 -63.52
N GLN A 301 10.18 -34.76 -62.88
CA GLN A 301 11.42 -35.07 -63.60
C GLN A 301 11.32 -36.34 -64.44
N GLU A 302 10.69 -37.40 -63.92
CA GLU A 302 10.45 -38.66 -64.66
C GLU A 302 9.64 -38.43 -65.95
N GLN A 303 8.60 -37.59 -65.91
CA GLN A 303 7.75 -37.32 -67.07
C GLN A 303 8.26 -36.19 -67.99
N ARG A 304 9.36 -35.50 -67.64
CA ARG A 304 9.83 -34.31 -68.35
C ARG A 304 10.18 -34.57 -69.82
N THR A 305 10.58 -35.79 -70.15
CA THR A 305 11.00 -36.19 -71.51
C THR A 305 9.84 -36.68 -72.39
N THR A 306 8.72 -37.09 -71.79
CA THR A 306 7.60 -37.75 -72.49
C THR A 306 6.24 -37.05 -72.29
N GLY A 307 6.14 -36.11 -71.34
CA GLY A 307 4.90 -35.44 -70.94
C GLY A 307 4.97 -33.90 -70.95
N ILE A 308 4.24 -33.26 -70.03
CA ILE A 308 4.12 -31.79 -69.95
C ILE A 308 5.35 -31.19 -69.27
N ALA A 309 6.06 -30.30 -69.97
CA ALA A 309 7.21 -29.57 -69.43
C ALA A 309 6.87 -28.08 -69.21
N SER A 310 6.93 -27.61 -67.96
CA SER A 310 6.77 -26.22 -67.56
C SER A 310 7.90 -25.78 -66.61
N GLU A 311 8.84 -24.98 -67.12
CA GLU A 311 9.95 -24.47 -66.32
C GLU A 311 9.49 -23.48 -65.24
N LYS A 312 8.42 -22.73 -65.50
CA LYS A 312 7.84 -21.78 -64.54
C LYS A 312 7.24 -22.48 -63.31
N MET A 313 6.69 -23.69 -63.48
CA MET A 313 6.18 -24.47 -62.36
C MET A 313 7.31 -25.01 -61.49
N LEU A 314 8.38 -25.51 -62.13
CA LEU A 314 9.57 -26.00 -61.43
C LEU A 314 10.27 -24.88 -60.63
N SER A 315 10.32 -23.65 -61.16
CA SER A 315 10.91 -22.53 -60.42
C SER A 315 10.09 -22.17 -59.18
N VAL A 316 8.75 -22.18 -59.28
CA VAL A 316 7.85 -21.93 -58.13
C VAL A 316 8.01 -23.01 -57.07
N TRP A 317 8.12 -24.28 -57.45
CA TRP A 317 8.34 -25.37 -56.49
C TRP A 317 9.67 -25.26 -55.76
N ARG A 318 10.75 -24.87 -56.45
CA ARG A 318 12.03 -24.59 -55.78
C ARG A 318 11.95 -23.42 -54.82
N GLU A 319 11.20 -22.37 -55.16
CA GLU A 319 10.97 -21.23 -54.27
C GLU A 319 10.16 -21.63 -53.03
N MET A 320 9.15 -22.49 -53.20
CA MET A 320 8.38 -23.06 -52.09
C MET A 320 9.26 -23.92 -51.17
N GLU A 321 10.16 -24.73 -51.73
CA GLU A 321 11.12 -25.53 -50.96
C GLU A 321 12.07 -24.65 -50.13
N GLN A 322 12.63 -23.60 -50.76
CA GLN A 322 13.50 -22.64 -50.06
C GLN A 322 12.76 -21.93 -48.93
N THR A 323 11.49 -21.55 -49.17
CA THR A 323 10.65 -20.91 -48.16
C THR A 323 10.38 -21.86 -46.99
N ALA A 324 10.02 -23.11 -47.26
CA ALA A 324 9.80 -24.12 -46.22
C ALA A 324 11.05 -24.38 -45.38
N ASN A 325 12.23 -24.43 -46.01
CA ASN A 325 13.51 -24.61 -45.33
C ASN A 325 13.89 -23.40 -44.46
N SER A 326 13.57 -22.18 -44.89
CA SER A 326 13.77 -20.98 -44.06
C SER A 326 12.91 -21.01 -42.78
N CYS A 327 11.70 -21.54 -42.87
CA CYS A 327 10.81 -21.75 -41.72
C CYS A 327 11.26 -22.88 -40.79
N TYR A 328 12.18 -23.74 -41.21
CA TYR A 328 12.69 -24.86 -40.42
C TYR A 328 13.78 -24.45 -39.41
N GLN A 329 14.47 -23.32 -39.67
CA GLN A 329 15.58 -22.79 -38.86
C GLN A 329 15.12 -22.06 -37.59
N VAL A 330 14.11 -22.56 -36.90
CA VAL A 330 13.64 -21.96 -35.63
C VAL A 330 14.49 -22.48 -34.47
N SER A 331 15.79 -22.12 -34.44
CA SER A 331 16.63 -22.30 -33.24
C SER A 331 16.10 -21.46 -32.07
N ALA A 332 15.41 -20.36 -32.36
CA ALA A 332 14.85 -19.46 -31.36
C ALA A 332 13.91 -20.16 -30.35
N VAL A 333 13.19 -21.22 -30.75
CA VAL A 333 12.30 -21.94 -29.81
C VAL A 333 13.11 -22.83 -28.85
N THR A 334 14.19 -23.46 -29.32
CA THR A 334 15.07 -24.26 -28.45
C THR A 334 15.84 -23.36 -27.49
N ASP A 335 16.31 -22.21 -27.97
CA ASP A 335 17.04 -21.23 -27.16
C ASP A 335 16.14 -20.66 -26.04
N LEU A 336 14.90 -20.30 -26.36
CA LEU A 336 13.90 -19.87 -25.38
C LEU A 336 13.49 -20.99 -24.41
N ASP A 337 13.53 -22.25 -24.87
CA ASP A 337 13.20 -23.39 -24.01
C ASP A 337 14.26 -23.59 -22.91
N GLU A 338 15.53 -23.46 -23.28
CA GLU A 338 16.71 -23.53 -22.41
C GLU A 338 16.72 -22.35 -21.42
N GLU A 339 16.59 -21.10 -21.90
CA GLU A 339 16.53 -19.91 -21.04
C GLU A 339 15.42 -20.02 -19.99
N MET A 340 14.26 -20.59 -20.34
CA MET A 340 13.17 -20.77 -19.38
C MET A 340 13.46 -21.87 -18.34
N MET A 341 14.27 -22.87 -18.67
CA MET A 341 14.70 -23.87 -17.69
C MET A 341 15.72 -23.30 -16.70
N ASP A 342 16.55 -22.36 -17.14
CA ASP A 342 17.56 -21.67 -16.32
C ASP A 342 16.95 -20.65 -15.36
N LEU A 343 15.74 -20.15 -15.65
CA LEU A 343 14.95 -19.24 -14.82
C LEU A 343 14.31 -19.90 -13.56
N ARG A 344 14.67 -21.16 -13.26
CA ARG A 344 14.08 -21.96 -12.16
C ARG A 344 14.53 -21.60 -10.75
#